data_AF-A0A8S4A512-F1
#
_entry.id   AF-A0A8S4A512-F1
#
_cell.length_a   1.000
_cell.length_b   1.000
_cell.length_c   1.000
_cell.angle_alpha   90.00
_cell.angle_beta   90.00
_cell.angle_gamma   90.00
#
_symmetry.space_group_name_H-M   'P 1'
#
loop_
_entity.id
_entity.type
_entity.pdbx_description
1 polymer ?
#
loop_
_entity_poly.entity_id
_entity_poly.type
_entity_poly.pdbx_seq_one_letter_code
_entity_poly.pdbx_strand_id
1 'polypeptide(L)'
;MSQKRIREEIKPENSKNSPVVSKCLAIVLIPKSRRNSNSDKVFDNNEADETIVGVNDGHSGDVSEVGKNVSCAGYNGKELLQDFKVRNKTCYWNPSLVESIKSLEYKGFVEPSTILVTGTDIHLENLRSAWGRRVLKAPAGFLIDRIGDVNGIQMQVIPQTQVMPLTDALCNIIMDLNLRRILATLEMVLEKLSLWYKDMTVPNHQHVINTLDTLIKERKVFHNGPAAGDEEAEPT
;
A
#
# COMPACT_ATOMS: atom_id res chain seq x y z
N MET A 1 4.49 -46.48 46.62
CA MET A 1 3.68 -46.59 45.40
C MET A 1 3.51 -45.21 44.82
N SER A 2 4.06 -45.01 43.62
CA SER A 2 4.31 -43.72 42.98
C SER A 2 3.09 -43.23 42.21
N GLN A 3 2.53 -42.06 42.56
CA GLN A 3 1.54 -41.39 41.74
C GLN A 3 2.25 -40.50 40.71
N LYS A 4 2.36 -40.97 39.47
CA LYS A 4 2.74 -40.14 38.32
C LYS A 4 1.51 -39.34 37.88
N ARG A 5 1.50 -38.03 38.15
CA ARG A 5 0.61 -37.09 37.43
C ARG A 5 1.12 -36.98 35.99
N ILE A 6 0.31 -37.42 35.05
CA ILE A 6 0.52 -37.18 33.62
C ILE A 6 0.26 -35.69 33.39
N ARG A 7 1.29 -34.97 32.98
CA ARG A 7 1.24 -33.57 32.57
C ARG A 7 0.82 -33.60 31.11
N GLU A 8 -0.44 -33.31 30.83
CA GLU A 8 -0.91 -33.13 29.45
C GLU A 8 -0.22 -31.89 28.88
N GLU A 9 0.69 -32.11 27.93
CA GLU A 9 1.29 -31.07 27.12
C GLU A 9 0.20 -30.47 26.22
N ILE A 10 -0.17 -29.23 26.53
CA ILE A 10 -0.99 -28.41 25.64
C ILE A 10 -0.15 -28.13 24.40
N LYS A 11 -0.46 -28.87 23.33
CA LYS A 11 0.05 -28.63 21.98
C LYS A 11 -0.43 -27.23 21.55
N PRO A 12 0.45 -26.31 21.11
CA PRO A 12 0.00 -25.00 20.65
C PRO A 12 -0.90 -25.22 19.43
N GLU A 13 -2.15 -24.80 19.55
CA GLU A 13 -3.08 -24.77 18.42
C GLU A 13 -2.41 -24.01 17.28
N ASN A 14 -2.37 -24.65 16.11
CA ASN A 14 -2.03 -24.02 14.84
C ASN A 14 -2.72 -22.66 14.79
N SER A 15 -1.93 -21.58 14.81
CA SER A 15 -2.42 -20.25 14.50
C SER A 15 -3.06 -20.33 13.13
N LYS A 16 -4.39 -20.39 13.12
CA LYS A 16 -5.18 -20.42 11.89
C LYS A 16 -4.83 -19.12 11.17
N ASN A 17 -4.03 -19.23 10.11
CA ASN A 17 -3.91 -18.18 9.12
C ASN A 17 -5.34 -17.86 8.69
N SER A 18 -5.88 -16.73 9.14
CA SER A 18 -7.23 -16.31 8.76
C SER A 18 -7.10 -15.63 7.40
N PRO A 19 -7.52 -16.27 6.29
CA PRO A 19 -7.56 -15.57 5.01
C PRO A 19 -8.49 -14.36 5.11
N VAL A 20 -8.13 -13.27 4.45
CA VAL A 20 -9.05 -12.17 4.18
C VAL A 20 -10.05 -12.69 3.15
N VAL A 21 -11.17 -13.21 3.65
CA VAL A 21 -12.24 -13.83 2.86
C VAL A 21 -13.25 -12.79 2.44
N SER A 22 -12.87 -11.93 1.50
CA SER A 22 -13.86 -11.24 0.68
C SER A 22 -13.89 -11.92 -0.68
N LYS A 23 -15.04 -12.50 -1.06
CA LYS A 23 -15.28 -12.85 -2.45
C LYS A 23 -15.15 -11.58 -3.27
N CYS A 24 -14.25 -11.56 -4.24
CA CYS A 24 -14.12 -10.42 -5.16
C CYS A 24 -13.69 -10.90 -6.53
N LEU A 25 -13.95 -10.07 -7.54
CA LEU A 25 -13.40 -10.26 -8.88
C LEU A 25 -12.20 -9.34 -9.04
N ALA A 26 -11.13 -9.88 -9.60
CA ALA A 26 -10.01 -9.11 -10.13
C ALA A 26 -10.29 -8.81 -11.62
N ILE A 27 -10.29 -7.53 -11.98
CA ILE A 27 -10.34 -7.09 -13.38
C ILE A 27 -8.94 -6.58 -13.73
N VAL A 28 -8.22 -7.36 -14.54
CA VAL A 28 -6.86 -7.02 -14.97
C VAL A 28 -6.95 -6.20 -16.24
N LEU A 29 -6.39 -4.99 -16.19
CA LEU A 29 -6.38 -4.06 -17.30
C LEU A 29 -4.98 -3.95 -17.89
N ILE A 30 -4.88 -3.74 -19.20
CA ILE A 30 -3.61 -3.43 -19.87
C ILE A 30 -3.75 -2.07 -20.53
N PRO A 31 -2.83 -1.10 -20.27
CA PRO A 31 -2.82 0.17 -20.98
C PRO A 31 -2.73 -0.06 -22.48
N LYS A 32 -3.61 0.59 -23.24
CA LYS A 32 -3.41 0.75 -24.68
C LYS A 32 -2.15 1.60 -24.84
N SER A 33 -1.06 0.97 -25.28
CA SER A 33 0.10 1.75 -25.73
C SER A 33 -0.42 2.82 -26.69
N ARG A 34 -0.17 4.10 -26.38
CA ARG A 34 -0.39 5.18 -27.33
C ARG A 34 0.54 4.88 -28.51
N ARG A 35 0.06 4.11 -29.49
CA ARG A 35 0.67 4.18 -30.83
C ARG A 35 0.58 5.65 -31.22
N ASN A 36 1.74 6.22 -31.51
CA ASN A 36 1.86 7.49 -32.20
C ASN A 36 0.80 7.49 -33.31
N SER A 37 -0.12 8.45 -33.26
CA SER A 37 -1.08 8.71 -34.31
C SER A 37 -0.30 9.11 -35.56
N ASN A 38 0.07 8.13 -36.39
CA ASN A 38 0.48 8.29 -37.79
C ASN A 38 0.66 6.91 -38.43
N SER A 39 -0.43 6.15 -38.52
CA SER A 39 -0.71 5.10 -39.52
C SER A 39 -1.80 4.20 -38.96
N ASP A 40 -3.05 4.50 -39.33
CA ASP A 40 -4.14 3.54 -39.50
C ASP A 40 -5.37 4.34 -39.94
N LYS A 41 -5.28 4.94 -41.13
CA LYS A 41 -6.46 5.18 -41.97
C LYS A 41 -6.62 3.96 -42.86
N VAL A 42 -7.28 2.92 -42.35
CA VAL A 42 -7.81 1.83 -43.17
C VAL A 42 -9.17 1.44 -42.59
N PHE A 43 -10.19 2.06 -43.19
CA PHE A 43 -11.59 1.65 -43.36
C PHE A 43 -12.32 0.96 -42.20
N ASP A 44 -13.26 1.71 -41.61
CA ASP A 44 -14.64 1.21 -41.61
C ASP A 44 -15.58 2.39 -41.89
N ASN A 45 -16.29 2.28 -43.01
CA ASN A 45 -17.21 3.29 -43.53
C ASN A 45 -18.56 3.12 -42.83
N ASN A 46 -19.04 4.15 -42.15
CA ASN A 46 -20.46 4.45 -41.95
C ASN A 46 -20.58 5.80 -41.22
N GLU A 47 -20.70 6.91 -41.97
CA GLU A 47 -21.82 7.85 -41.80
C GLU A 47 -21.76 8.95 -42.86
N ALA A 48 -22.96 9.39 -43.24
CA ALA A 48 -23.25 10.26 -44.35
C ALA A 48 -22.80 11.71 -44.14
N ASP A 49 -22.34 12.29 -45.25
CA ASP A 49 -22.64 13.63 -45.77
C ASP A 49 -22.76 14.81 -44.79
N GLU A 50 -21.79 15.74 -44.86
CA GLU A 50 -22.07 17.11 -45.30
C GLU A 50 -20.75 17.92 -45.49
N THR A 51 -20.56 18.40 -46.71
CA THR A 51 -19.57 19.39 -47.17
C THR A 51 -19.68 20.74 -46.46
N ILE A 52 -18.55 21.33 -45.99
CA ILE A 52 -18.21 22.78 -46.16
C ILE A 52 -16.67 22.98 -46.20
N VAL A 53 -16.27 23.85 -47.12
CA VAL A 53 -14.93 24.28 -47.57
C VAL A 53 -14.29 25.31 -46.61
N GLY A 54 -12.95 25.34 -46.47
CA GLY A 54 -12.27 26.52 -45.89
C GLY A 54 -10.80 26.40 -45.47
N VAL A 55 -9.90 26.67 -46.43
CA VAL A 55 -8.61 27.40 -46.36
C VAL A 55 -7.56 27.08 -45.26
N ASN A 56 -6.37 26.68 -45.73
CA ASN A 56 -5.12 26.55 -44.98
C ASN A 56 -4.48 27.92 -44.70
N ASP A 57 -3.85 28.07 -43.54
CA ASP A 57 -2.62 28.85 -43.41
C ASP A 57 -1.69 28.22 -42.36
N GLY A 58 -0.47 27.94 -42.78
CA GLY A 58 0.55 27.30 -41.95
C GLY A 58 1.35 28.31 -41.14
N HIS A 59 1.91 27.87 -40.01
CA HIS A 59 3.12 28.44 -39.42
C HIS A 59 3.94 27.32 -38.77
N SER A 60 5.18 27.21 -39.21
CA SER A 60 6.23 26.34 -38.69
C SER A 60 6.65 26.74 -37.28
N GLY A 61 6.94 25.75 -36.45
CA GLY A 61 7.58 25.91 -35.15
C GLY A 61 8.16 24.58 -34.69
N ASP A 62 9.46 24.43 -34.93
CA ASP A 62 10.34 23.37 -34.44
C ASP A 62 10.52 23.44 -32.91
N VAL A 63 11.09 22.36 -32.37
CA VAL A 63 11.91 22.27 -31.15
C VAL A 63 11.36 21.38 -30.02
N SER A 64 12.08 20.25 -29.88
CA SER A 64 12.43 19.49 -28.68
C SER A 64 11.57 18.31 -28.24
N GLU A 65 12.08 17.14 -28.63
CA GLU A 65 12.06 15.89 -27.87
C GLU A 65 12.28 16.11 -26.36
N VAL A 66 11.30 15.69 -25.57
CA VAL A 66 11.58 15.00 -24.31
C VAL A 66 10.69 13.77 -24.30
N GLY A 67 11.30 12.62 -24.61
CA GLY A 67 10.73 11.30 -24.36
C GLY A 67 10.47 11.14 -22.86
N LYS A 68 9.30 11.59 -22.41
CA LYS A 68 8.74 11.13 -21.15
C LYS A 68 8.30 9.70 -21.38
N ASN A 69 9.11 8.76 -20.91
CA ASN A 69 8.61 7.45 -20.50
C ASN A 69 7.43 7.72 -19.58
N VAL A 70 6.19 7.64 -20.10
CA VAL A 70 4.99 7.77 -19.29
C VAL A 70 4.93 6.51 -18.46
N SER A 71 5.51 6.60 -17.27
CA SER A 71 5.29 5.65 -16.20
C SER A 71 3.80 5.39 -16.08
N CYS A 72 3.41 4.12 -15.96
CA CYS A 72 2.08 3.68 -15.54
C CYS A 72 1.72 4.18 -14.10
N ALA A 73 2.58 5.00 -13.49
CA ALA A 73 2.37 5.68 -12.23
C ALA A 73 1.39 6.85 -12.43
N GLY A 74 0.12 6.65 -12.10
CA GLY A 74 -0.86 7.73 -12.08
C GLY A 74 -2.32 7.31 -12.01
N TYR A 75 -2.65 6.05 -12.30
CA TYR A 75 -4.05 5.62 -12.27
C TYR A 75 -4.48 5.23 -10.87
N ASN A 76 -5.42 5.98 -10.31
CA ASN A 76 -6.10 5.64 -9.07
C ASN A 76 -7.12 4.52 -9.34
N GLY A 77 -7.03 3.39 -8.64
CA GLY A 77 -7.94 2.25 -8.83
C GLY A 77 -9.44 2.60 -8.71
N LYS A 78 -9.78 3.62 -7.91
CA LYS A 78 -11.16 4.13 -7.80
C LYS A 78 -11.63 4.81 -9.08
N GLU A 79 -10.76 5.56 -9.75
CA GLU A 79 -11.07 6.22 -11.02
C GLU A 79 -11.25 5.19 -12.15
N LEU A 80 -10.38 4.17 -12.19
CA LEU A 80 -10.52 3.05 -13.12
C LEU A 80 -11.85 2.33 -12.94
N LEU A 81 -12.27 2.07 -11.69
CA LEU A 81 -13.59 1.49 -11.43
C LEU A 81 -14.71 2.44 -11.85
N GLN A 82 -14.60 3.73 -11.57
CA GLN A 82 -15.65 4.68 -11.91
C GLN A 82 -15.86 4.76 -13.43
N ASP A 83 -14.78 4.83 -14.20
CA ASP A 83 -14.87 4.82 -15.67
C ASP A 83 -15.36 3.46 -16.21
N PHE A 84 -14.90 2.34 -15.63
CA PHE A 84 -15.47 1.01 -15.92
C PHE A 84 -16.99 1.00 -15.71
N LYS A 85 -17.49 1.57 -14.60
CA LYS A 85 -18.92 1.66 -14.31
C LYS A 85 -19.65 2.52 -15.34
N VAL A 86 -19.11 3.69 -15.68
CA VAL A 86 -19.71 4.59 -16.69
C VAL A 86 -19.85 3.88 -18.04
N ARG A 87 -18.79 3.22 -18.51
CA ARG A 87 -18.76 2.57 -19.83
C ARG A 87 -19.64 1.34 -19.96
N ASN A 88 -19.94 0.67 -18.85
CA ASN A 88 -20.79 -0.52 -18.85
C ASN A 88 -22.25 -0.23 -18.49
N LYS A 89 -22.55 0.94 -17.89
CA LYS A 89 -23.94 1.41 -17.69
C LYS A 89 -24.67 1.70 -19.00
N THR A 90 -23.95 1.86 -20.10
CA THR A 90 -24.53 2.11 -21.44
C THR A 90 -25.06 0.84 -22.12
N CYS A 91 -24.88 -0.34 -21.51
CA CYS A 91 -25.39 -1.63 -21.99
C CYS A 91 -26.92 -1.74 -21.79
N TYR A 92 -27.69 -0.86 -22.44
CA TYR A 92 -29.13 -0.67 -22.19
C TYR A 92 -29.98 -1.92 -22.46
N TRP A 93 -29.52 -2.83 -23.32
CA TRP A 93 -30.21 -4.08 -23.63
C TRP A 93 -30.09 -5.15 -22.53
N ASN A 94 -29.28 -4.91 -21.48
CA ASN A 94 -29.14 -5.82 -20.34
C ASN A 94 -29.30 -5.06 -19.00
N PRO A 95 -30.54 -4.82 -18.54
CA PRO A 95 -30.80 -4.09 -17.30
C PRO A 95 -30.16 -4.74 -16.06
N SER A 96 -30.13 -6.07 -16.01
CA SER A 96 -29.51 -6.82 -14.90
C SER A 96 -28.00 -6.55 -14.81
N LEU A 97 -27.31 -6.46 -15.95
CA LEU A 97 -25.90 -6.07 -15.98
C LEU A 97 -25.72 -4.61 -15.54
N VAL A 98 -26.53 -3.68 -16.05
CA VAL A 98 -26.45 -2.25 -15.68
C VAL A 98 -26.61 -2.07 -14.17
N GLU A 99 -27.56 -2.77 -13.57
CA GLU A 99 -27.75 -2.75 -12.11
C GLU A 99 -26.56 -3.36 -11.37
N SER A 100 -26.08 -4.52 -11.84
CA SER A 100 -24.90 -5.17 -11.25
C SER A 100 -23.66 -4.28 -11.31
N ILE A 101 -23.46 -3.56 -12.41
CA ILE A 101 -22.38 -2.60 -12.60
C ILE A 101 -22.52 -1.43 -11.62
N LYS A 102 -23.73 -0.88 -11.41
CA LYS A 102 -23.97 0.21 -10.43
C LYS A 102 -23.63 -0.23 -9.01
N SER A 103 -23.98 -1.46 -8.66
CA SER A 103 -23.82 -2.03 -7.32
C SER A 103 -22.42 -2.56 -7.02
N LEU A 104 -21.47 -2.48 -7.96
CA LEU A 104 -20.07 -2.84 -7.69
C LEU A 104 -19.44 -1.91 -6.66
N GLU A 105 -18.80 -2.51 -5.67
CA GLU A 105 -18.02 -1.86 -4.63
C GLU A 105 -16.51 -2.06 -4.88
N TYR A 106 -15.73 -1.02 -4.58
CA TYR A 106 -14.28 -1.07 -4.67
C TYR A 106 -13.68 -1.78 -3.45
N LYS A 107 -12.83 -2.80 -3.68
CA LYS A 107 -12.09 -3.49 -2.61
C LYS A 107 -10.61 -3.16 -2.58
N GLY A 108 -10.03 -2.74 -3.70
CA GLY A 108 -8.63 -2.41 -3.75
C GLY A 108 -8.08 -2.34 -5.17
N PHE A 109 -6.79 -2.08 -5.23
CA PHE A 109 -6.03 -1.98 -6.46
C PHE A 109 -4.70 -2.67 -6.25
N VAL A 110 -4.32 -3.49 -7.23
CA VAL A 110 -3.02 -4.14 -7.29
C VAL A 110 -2.31 -3.58 -8.52
N GLU A 111 -1.17 -2.94 -8.29
CA GLU A 111 -0.33 -2.42 -9.35
C GLU A 111 0.12 -3.53 -10.31
N PRO A 112 0.22 -3.25 -11.62
CA PRO A 112 0.14 -1.93 -12.25
C PRO A 112 -1.28 -1.45 -12.61
N SER A 113 -2.27 -2.34 -12.71
CA SER A 113 -3.57 -2.01 -13.33
C SER A 113 -4.67 -3.04 -13.07
N THR A 114 -4.69 -3.65 -11.88
CA THR A 114 -5.74 -4.60 -11.49
C THR A 114 -6.66 -3.99 -10.46
N ILE A 115 -7.95 -3.85 -10.77
CA ILE A 115 -8.97 -3.41 -9.80
C ILE A 115 -9.65 -4.62 -9.17
N LEU A 116 -9.83 -4.59 -7.85
CA LEU A 116 -10.57 -5.58 -7.09
C LEU A 116 -11.96 -5.03 -6.79
N VAL A 117 -13.00 -5.73 -7.22
CA VAL A 117 -14.40 -5.33 -7.04
C VAL A 117 -15.20 -6.42 -6.34
N THR A 118 -16.20 -6.03 -5.56
CA THR A 118 -17.16 -6.95 -4.96
C THR A 118 -18.60 -6.55 -5.28
N GLY A 119 -19.51 -7.45 -4.99
CA GLY A 119 -20.95 -7.25 -4.99
C GLY A 119 -21.65 -8.49 -4.43
N THR A 120 -22.98 -8.53 -4.53
CA THR A 120 -23.73 -9.76 -4.26
C THR A 120 -23.36 -10.86 -5.27
N ASP A 121 -23.59 -12.14 -4.93
CA ASP A 121 -23.26 -13.25 -5.83
C ASP A 121 -23.93 -13.11 -7.21
N ILE A 122 -25.18 -12.60 -7.24
CA ILE A 122 -25.92 -12.32 -8.48
C ILE A 122 -25.21 -11.25 -9.33
N HIS A 123 -24.71 -10.18 -8.71
CA HIS A 123 -24.02 -9.12 -9.44
C HIS A 123 -22.68 -9.57 -10.01
N LEU A 124 -21.92 -10.37 -9.25
CA LEU A 124 -20.67 -10.94 -9.73
C LEU A 124 -20.91 -11.95 -10.86
N GLU A 125 -21.99 -12.74 -10.77
CA GLU A 125 -22.37 -13.68 -11.83
C GLU A 125 -22.75 -12.97 -13.14
N ASN A 126 -23.50 -11.87 -13.05
CA ASN A 126 -23.80 -11.04 -14.22
C ASN A 126 -22.52 -10.49 -14.88
N LEU A 127 -21.50 -10.14 -14.09
CA LEU A 127 -20.18 -9.74 -14.60
C LEU A 127 -19.46 -10.90 -15.32
N ARG A 128 -19.40 -12.09 -14.72
CA ARG A 128 -18.81 -13.28 -15.36
C ARG A 128 -19.49 -13.61 -16.69
N SER A 129 -20.82 -13.57 -16.67
CA SER A 129 -21.66 -13.81 -17.85
C SER A 129 -21.43 -12.77 -18.94
N ALA A 130 -21.32 -11.49 -18.58
CA ALA A 130 -21.03 -10.39 -19.50
C ALA A 130 -19.60 -10.46 -20.08
N TRP A 131 -18.63 -10.86 -19.28
CA TRP A 131 -17.26 -11.13 -19.73
C TRP A 131 -17.22 -12.28 -20.74
N GLY A 132 -17.85 -13.41 -20.42
CA GLY A 132 -17.92 -14.57 -21.31
C GLY A 132 -18.59 -14.27 -22.66
N ARG A 133 -19.57 -13.35 -22.67
CA ARG A 133 -20.22 -12.86 -23.89
C ARG A 133 -19.50 -11.71 -24.59
N ARG A 134 -18.35 -11.27 -24.09
CA ARG A 134 -17.54 -10.16 -24.64
C ARG A 134 -18.29 -8.82 -24.72
N VAL A 135 -19.28 -8.57 -23.85
CA VAL A 135 -20.06 -7.32 -23.87
C VAL A 135 -19.49 -6.25 -22.93
N LEU A 136 -18.59 -6.61 -22.02
CA LEU A 136 -17.94 -5.67 -21.11
C LEU A 136 -17.02 -4.70 -21.86
N LYS A 137 -17.02 -3.44 -21.42
CA LYS A 137 -16.19 -2.36 -21.95
C LYS A 137 -15.09 -2.00 -20.97
N ALA A 138 -13.85 -1.89 -21.48
CA ALA A 138 -12.70 -1.45 -20.72
C ALA A 138 -12.74 0.05 -20.43
N PRO A 139 -12.13 0.54 -19.34
CA PRO A 139 -11.83 1.96 -19.13
C PRO A 139 -11.07 2.61 -20.30
N ALA A 140 -11.09 3.93 -20.35
CA ALA A 140 -10.46 4.79 -21.34
C ALA A 140 -8.96 4.54 -21.36
N GLY A 141 -8.41 4.24 -22.54
CA GLY A 141 -6.98 3.94 -22.65
C GLY A 141 -6.57 2.58 -22.10
N PHE A 142 -7.51 1.69 -21.76
CA PHE A 142 -7.23 0.33 -21.32
C PHE A 142 -7.93 -0.72 -22.18
N LEU A 143 -7.42 -1.95 -22.08
CA LEU A 143 -8.09 -3.18 -22.47
C LEU A 143 -8.35 -4.01 -21.21
N ILE A 144 -9.48 -4.73 -21.17
CA ILE A 144 -9.66 -5.80 -20.16
C ILE A 144 -8.92 -7.01 -20.71
N ASP A 145 -7.89 -7.44 -20.00
CA ASP A 145 -7.12 -8.62 -20.36
C ASP A 145 -7.80 -9.89 -19.84
N ARG A 146 -8.19 -9.88 -18.56
CA ARG A 146 -8.86 -11.00 -17.91
C ARG A 146 -9.69 -10.53 -16.71
N ILE A 147 -10.72 -11.31 -16.39
CA ILE A 147 -11.48 -11.23 -15.15
C ILE A 147 -11.37 -12.57 -14.44
N GLY A 148 -11.07 -12.56 -13.14
CA GLY A 148 -10.90 -13.78 -12.36
C GLY A 148 -11.47 -13.66 -10.95
N ASP A 149 -11.96 -14.79 -10.43
CA ASP A 149 -12.39 -14.92 -9.04
C ASP A 149 -11.18 -14.93 -8.09
N VAL A 150 -11.27 -14.10 -7.05
CA VAL A 150 -10.32 -14.06 -5.95
C VAL A 150 -10.99 -14.67 -4.73
N ASN A 151 -10.61 -15.91 -4.42
CA ASN A 151 -11.19 -16.71 -3.33
C ASN A 151 -10.55 -16.39 -1.96
N GLY A 152 -10.16 -15.13 -1.77
CA GLY A 152 -9.50 -14.61 -0.56
C GLY A 152 -8.00 -14.38 -0.73
N ILE A 153 -7.44 -13.56 0.17
CA ILE A 153 -6.00 -13.30 0.28
C ILE A 153 -5.52 -14.00 1.54
N GLN A 154 -4.46 -14.81 1.43
CA GLN A 154 -3.86 -15.44 2.59
C GLN A 154 -3.07 -14.39 3.38
N MET A 155 -3.50 -14.13 4.62
CA MET A 155 -2.73 -13.35 5.58
C MET A 155 -1.99 -14.30 6.51
N GLN A 156 -0.68 -14.11 6.61
CA GLN A 156 0.11 -14.71 7.68
C GLN A 156 0.25 -13.69 8.80
N VAL A 157 -0.14 -14.07 10.03
CA VAL A 157 0.09 -13.24 11.20
C VAL A 157 1.57 -13.28 11.54
N ILE A 158 2.20 -12.10 11.58
CA ILE A 158 3.55 -11.95 12.13
C ILE A 158 3.38 -11.55 13.60
N PRO A 159 3.77 -12.41 14.56
CA PRO A 159 3.61 -12.10 15.98
C PRO A 159 4.54 -10.94 16.35
N GLN A 160 4.05 -10.03 17.19
CA GLN A 160 4.88 -9.00 17.81
C GLN A 160 5.63 -9.58 19.01
N THR A 161 6.88 -9.14 19.22
CA THR A 161 7.68 -9.50 20.40
C THR A 161 7.06 -8.92 21.68
N GLN A 162 7.00 -9.73 22.75
CA GLN A 162 6.40 -9.35 24.04
C GLN A 162 7.25 -8.39 24.88
N VAL A 163 8.54 -8.24 24.52
CA VAL A 163 9.47 -7.34 25.19
C VAL A 163 10.15 -6.50 24.12
N MET A 164 10.15 -5.19 24.31
CA MET A 164 10.95 -4.30 23.49
C MET A 164 12.37 -4.23 24.07
N PRO A 165 13.43 -4.46 23.27
CA PRO A 165 14.81 -4.34 23.75
C PRO A 165 15.08 -2.95 24.33
N LEU A 166 15.77 -2.88 25.47
CA LEU A 166 16.11 -1.61 26.11
C LEU A 166 16.93 -0.70 25.18
N THR A 167 17.81 -1.27 24.36
CA THR A 167 18.57 -0.53 23.34
C THR A 167 17.66 0.25 22.40
N ASP A 168 16.58 -0.37 21.92
CA ASP A 168 15.64 0.23 20.98
C ASP A 168 14.76 1.28 21.69
N ALA A 169 14.42 1.03 22.97
CA ALA A 169 13.71 2.01 23.80
C ALA A 169 14.50 3.30 23.95
N LEU A 170 15.77 3.18 24.34
CA LEU A 170 16.65 4.32 24.56
C LEU A 170 16.90 5.08 23.26
N CYS A 171 17.17 4.37 22.15
CA CYS A 171 17.31 5.00 20.84
C CYS A 171 16.05 5.77 20.42
N ASN A 172 14.85 5.20 20.60
CA ASN A 172 13.59 5.87 20.26
C ASN A 172 13.35 7.12 21.12
N ILE A 173 13.63 7.06 22.42
CA ILE A 173 13.51 8.21 23.32
C ILE A 173 14.48 9.32 22.93
N ILE A 174 15.76 8.99 22.72
CA ILE A 174 16.78 9.96 22.31
C ILE A 174 16.44 10.57 20.96
N MET A 175 15.92 9.77 20.02
CA MET A 175 15.44 10.27 18.72
C MET A 175 14.33 11.30 18.88
N ASP A 176 13.31 11.04 19.70
CA ASP A 176 12.23 12.02 19.94
C ASP A 176 12.73 13.29 20.64
N LEU A 177 13.60 13.16 21.65
CA LEU A 177 14.20 14.31 22.33
C LEU A 177 15.00 15.18 21.35
N ASN A 178 15.80 14.55 20.48
CA ASN A 178 16.56 15.24 19.43
C ASN A 178 15.64 15.95 18.42
N LEU A 179 14.56 15.29 17.97
CA LEU A 179 13.57 15.90 17.05
C LEU A 179 12.89 17.12 17.68
N ARG A 180 12.67 17.11 19.00
CA ARG A 180 12.10 18.23 19.75
C ARG A 180 13.15 19.27 20.17
N ARG A 181 14.43 19.05 19.84
CA ARG A 181 15.56 19.87 20.29
C ARG A 181 15.64 20.01 21.82
N ILE A 182 15.22 18.96 22.54
CA ILE A 182 15.33 18.86 23.99
C ILE A 182 16.62 18.09 24.29
N LEU A 183 17.39 18.57 25.27
CA LEU A 183 18.62 17.90 25.68
C LEU A 183 18.29 16.54 26.30
N ALA A 184 18.87 15.47 25.76
CA ALA A 184 18.67 14.11 26.22
C ALA A 184 19.54 13.80 27.45
N THR A 185 19.19 14.37 28.61
CA THR A 185 19.83 13.99 29.88
C THR A 185 19.38 12.61 30.33
N LEU A 186 20.15 11.98 31.23
CA LEU A 186 19.80 10.68 31.79
C LEU A 186 18.43 10.71 32.49
N GLU A 187 18.13 11.78 33.22
CA GLU A 187 16.87 11.97 33.95
C GLU A 187 15.68 12.03 32.97
N MET A 188 15.82 12.81 31.90
CA MET A 188 14.80 12.92 30.85
C MET A 188 14.57 11.57 30.15
N VAL A 189 15.64 10.83 29.90
CA VAL A 189 15.55 9.51 29.27
C VAL A 189 14.84 8.52 30.18
N LEU A 190 15.16 8.49 31.48
CA LEU A 190 14.50 7.64 32.47
C LEU A 190 13.02 8.00 32.67
N GLU A 191 12.71 9.29 32.74
CA GLU A 191 11.33 9.79 32.84
C GLU A 191 10.51 9.30 31.65
N LYS A 192 11.00 9.53 30.42
CA LYS A 192 10.33 9.09 29.19
C LYS A 192 10.24 7.56 29.09
N LEU A 193 11.26 6.83 29.53
CA LEU A 193 11.27 5.37 29.55
C LEU A 193 10.12 4.84 30.43
N SER A 194 9.95 5.39 31.63
CA SER A 194 8.87 5.01 32.54
C SER A 194 7.48 5.39 32.02
N LEU A 195 7.38 6.51 31.30
CA LEU A 195 6.11 7.01 30.77
C LEU A 195 5.62 6.22 29.56
N TRP A 196 6.53 5.85 28.65
CA TRP A 196 6.21 5.25 27.37
C TRP A 196 6.18 3.72 27.40
N TYR A 197 6.93 3.10 28.31
CA TYR A 197 7.05 1.64 28.40
C TYR A 197 6.55 1.14 29.76
N LYS A 198 5.26 1.39 30.02
CA LYS A 198 4.61 1.12 31.32
C LYS A 198 4.59 -0.36 31.72
N ASP A 199 4.62 -1.25 30.73
CA ASP A 199 4.63 -2.69 30.95
C ASP A 199 6.06 -3.26 31.11
N MET A 200 7.08 -2.41 30.97
CA MET A 200 8.46 -2.78 31.22
C MET A 200 8.74 -2.74 32.71
N THR A 201 9.40 -3.78 33.24
CA THR A 201 10.02 -3.68 34.56
C THR A 201 11.08 -2.58 34.48
N VAL A 202 10.84 -1.45 35.14
CA VAL A 202 11.71 -0.26 35.09
C VAL A 202 13.15 -0.68 35.38
N PRO A 203 14.06 -0.59 34.39
CA PRO A 203 15.45 -0.94 34.60
C PRO A 203 16.08 0.01 35.61
N ASN A 204 16.99 -0.50 36.44
CA ASN A 204 17.74 0.36 37.35
C ASN A 204 18.62 1.35 36.56
N HIS A 205 18.98 2.48 37.20
CA HIS A 205 19.76 3.53 36.54
C HIS A 205 21.09 3.01 35.97
N GLN A 206 21.77 2.11 36.71
CA GLN A 206 23.04 1.53 36.27
C GLN A 206 22.90 0.73 34.97
N HIS A 207 21.80 0.00 34.81
CA HIS A 207 21.54 -0.82 33.64
C HIS A 207 21.23 0.06 32.42
N VAL A 208 20.54 1.19 32.62
CA VAL A 208 20.34 2.19 31.56
C VAL A 208 21.66 2.82 31.15
N ILE A 209 22.50 3.24 32.11
CA ILE A 209 23.84 3.80 31.83
C ILE A 209 24.69 2.80 31.05
N ASN A 210 24.81 1.56 31.53
CA ASN A 210 25.60 0.52 30.86
C ASN A 210 25.09 0.25 29.42
N THR A 211 23.78 0.35 29.21
CA THR A 211 23.18 0.20 27.87
C THR A 211 23.50 1.40 26.99
N LEU A 212 23.44 2.63 27.52
CA LEU A 212 23.86 3.84 26.82
C LEU A 212 25.35 3.79 26.45
N ASP A 213 26.22 3.34 27.35
CA ASP A 213 27.64 3.15 27.06
C ASP A 213 27.87 2.17 25.92
N THR A 214 27.09 1.10 25.88
CA THR A 214 27.11 0.12 24.79
C THR A 214 26.67 0.79 23.47
N LEU A 215 25.58 1.55 23.48
CA LEU A 215 25.09 2.30 22.31
C LEU A 215 26.10 3.35 21.82
N ILE A 216 26.85 3.99 22.73
CA ILE A 216 27.91 4.94 22.40
C ILE A 216 29.10 4.22 21.75
N LYS A 217 29.54 3.08 22.31
CA LYS A 217 30.61 2.26 21.73
C LYS A 217 30.24 1.77 20.31
N GLU A 218 28.98 1.42 20.10
CA GLU A 218 28.43 1.03 18.80
C GLU A 218 28.17 2.22 17.84
N ARG A 219 28.44 3.46 18.27
CA ARG A 219 28.20 4.71 17.50
C ARG A 219 26.74 4.94 17.11
N LYS A 220 25.80 4.40 17.88
CA LYS A 220 24.36 4.60 17.71
C LYS A 220 23.83 5.84 18.44
N VAL A 221 24.52 6.24 19.50
CA VAL A 221 24.24 7.44 20.30
C VAL A 221 25.55 8.19 20.49
N PHE A 222 25.50 9.53 20.43
CA PHE A 222 26.65 10.37 20.69
C PHE A 222 26.44 11.12 22.00
N HIS A 223 27.46 11.11 22.85
CA HIS A 223 27.49 11.86 24.09
C HIS A 223 28.06 13.25 23.84
N ASN A 224 27.31 14.29 24.25
CA ASN A 224 27.68 15.68 24.05
C ASN A 224 27.96 16.41 25.39
N GLY A 225 28.02 15.68 26.51
CA GLY A 225 28.34 16.22 27.83
C GLY A 225 29.84 16.15 28.14
N PRO A 226 30.31 16.85 29.20
CA PRO A 226 31.68 16.74 29.65
C PRO A 226 31.95 15.28 30.08
N ALA A 227 33.03 14.69 29.56
CA ALA A 227 33.46 13.37 30.00
C ALA A 227 33.72 13.43 31.51
N ALA A 228 33.27 12.42 32.25
CA ALA A 228 33.46 12.30 33.70
C ALA A 228 34.93 12.03 34.09
N GLY A 229 35.86 12.84 33.59
CA GLY A 229 37.30 12.75 33.81
C GLY A 229 38.06 14.09 33.72
N ASP A 230 37.38 15.22 33.45
CA ASP A 230 38.03 16.53 33.32
C ASP A 230 37.66 17.48 34.48
N GLU A 231 37.71 17.00 35.73
CA GLU A 231 37.73 17.83 36.93
C GLU A 231 38.92 17.45 37.81
N GLU A 232 40.12 17.90 37.45
CA GLU A 232 41.20 18.19 38.40
C GLU A 232 42.33 18.97 37.70
N ALA A 233 42.25 20.30 37.77
CA ALA A 233 43.40 21.20 37.79
C ALA A 233 42.93 22.62 38.13
N GLU A 234 42.73 22.90 39.43
CA GLU A 234 42.95 24.26 39.93
C GLU A 234 44.45 24.58 39.87
N PRO A 235 44.83 25.83 39.53
CA PRO A 235 46.02 26.40 40.10
C PRO A 235 45.70 27.69 40.88
N THR A 236 46.18 27.68 42.12
CA THR A 236 46.51 28.82 43.00
C THR A 236 47.21 29.97 42.32
#